data_AF-A0A9P8E0H1-F1
#
_entry.id   AF-A0A9P8E0H1-F1
#
_cell.length_a   1.000
_cell.length_b   1.000
_cell.length_c   1.000
_cell.angle_alpha   90.00
_cell.angle_beta   90.00
_cell.angle_gamma   90.00
#
_symmetry.space_group_name_H-M   'P 1'
#
loop_
_entity.id
_entity.type
_entity.pdbx_description
1 polymer ?
#
loop_
_entity_poly.entity_id
_entity_poly.type
_entity_poly.pdbx_seq_one_letter_code
_entity_poly.pdbx_strand_id
1 'polypeptide(L)'
;LERLAFNSRYLRLGLKRLGFIIYGHDDSPIIPLLLYNPAKIPAFSHEMLKRKIAVVVVGYPATPLISSRARFCVSAAHTKDDLDRLLAACDQTGDILQLKFSSGIAGGREPIPDGLMNVEEMEHRDDLAKGKTPTYQPPRWKLEDIIKRGVQDVKAPLF
;
A
#
# COMPACT_ATOMS: atom_id res chain seq x y z
N LEU A 1 -3.89 -23.14 5.09
CA LEU A 1 -4.26 -22.05 4.15
C LEU A 1 -4.49 -20.72 4.85
N GLU A 2 -5.14 -20.71 6.02
CA GLU A 2 -5.45 -19.48 6.79
C GLU A 2 -4.25 -18.55 7.03
N ARG A 3 -3.08 -19.11 7.40
CA ARG A 3 -1.88 -18.30 7.67
C ARG A 3 -1.37 -17.55 6.44
N LEU A 4 -1.38 -18.19 5.27
CA LEU A 4 -0.97 -17.56 4.01
C LEU A 4 -1.93 -16.44 3.61
N ALA A 5 -3.24 -16.70 3.72
CA ALA A 5 -4.27 -15.71 3.44
C ALA A 5 -4.13 -14.50 4.38
N PHE A 6 -3.94 -14.74 5.69
CA PHE A 6 -3.68 -13.70 6.67
C PHE A 6 -2.44 -12.86 6.30
N ASN A 7 -1.30 -13.50 6.05
CA ASN A 7 -0.05 -12.81 5.72
C ASN A 7 -0.18 -11.97 4.43
N SER A 8 -0.85 -12.51 3.41
CA SER A 8 -1.02 -11.84 2.12
C SER A 8 -1.91 -10.61 2.26
N ARG A 9 -3.05 -10.75 2.94
CA ARG A 9 -3.96 -9.63 3.24
C ARG A 9 -3.28 -8.57 4.10
N TYR A 10 -2.57 -8.99 5.15
CA TYR A 10 -1.88 -8.09 6.08
C TYR A 10 -0.89 -7.18 5.37
N LEU A 11 0.03 -7.77 4.60
CA LEU A 11 1.05 -7.03 3.88
C LEU A 11 0.42 -6.12 2.82
N ARG A 12 -0.53 -6.63 2.06
CA ARG A 12 -1.18 -5.90 0.98
C ARG A 12 -1.94 -4.68 1.49
N LEU A 13 -2.73 -4.85 2.55
CA LEU A 13 -3.49 -3.77 3.15
C LEU A 13 -2.56 -2.71 3.75
N GLY A 14 -1.50 -3.15 4.43
CA GLY A 14 -0.48 -2.25 4.97
C GLY A 14 0.18 -1.40 3.88
N LEU A 15 0.60 -2.02 2.78
CA LEU A 15 1.20 -1.31 1.65
C LEU A 15 0.22 -0.33 0.99
N LYS A 16 -1.04 -0.73 0.80
CA LYS A 16 -2.06 0.19 0.27
C LYS A 16 -2.22 1.42 1.18
N ARG A 17 -2.32 1.24 2.50
CA ARG A 17 -2.47 2.33 3.49
C ARG A 17 -1.25 3.22 3.64
N LEU A 18 -0.04 2.69 3.39
CA LEU A 18 1.19 3.48 3.27
C LEU A 18 1.19 4.39 2.03
N GLY A 19 0.23 4.24 1.12
CA GLY A 19 0.12 5.04 -0.09
C GLY A 19 0.76 4.40 -1.33
N PHE A 20 1.07 3.10 -1.30
CA PHE A 20 1.52 2.40 -2.50
C PHE A 20 0.35 1.97 -3.37
N ILE A 21 0.58 1.95 -4.68
CA ILE A 21 -0.38 1.38 -5.64
C ILE A 21 -0.07 -0.12 -5.79
N ILE A 22 -0.97 -0.95 -5.30
CA ILE A 22 -0.87 -2.40 -5.30
C ILE A 22 -1.92 -3.00 -6.25
N TYR A 23 -1.48 -3.89 -7.15
CA TYR A 23 -2.34 -4.50 -8.17
C TYR A 23 -2.79 -5.92 -7.79
N GLY A 24 -3.80 -6.43 -8.51
CA GLY A 24 -4.29 -7.81 -8.40
C GLY A 24 -5.31 -8.03 -7.28
N HIS A 25 -5.74 -9.29 -7.11
CA HIS A 25 -6.78 -9.68 -6.14
C HIS A 25 -6.26 -9.68 -4.69
N ASP A 26 -7.11 -9.30 -3.74
CA ASP A 26 -6.66 -9.08 -2.35
C ASP A 26 -6.27 -10.36 -1.59
N ASP A 27 -6.82 -11.50 -2.01
CA ASP A 27 -6.44 -12.83 -1.50
C ASP A 27 -5.22 -13.45 -2.21
N SER A 28 -4.64 -12.75 -3.19
CA SER A 28 -3.49 -13.29 -3.92
C SER A 28 -2.21 -13.22 -3.06
N PRO A 29 -1.45 -14.34 -2.95
CA PRO A 29 -0.16 -14.34 -2.27
C PRO A 29 0.94 -13.59 -3.04
N ILE A 30 0.66 -13.19 -4.29
CA ILE A 30 1.54 -12.36 -5.10
C ILE A 30 1.05 -10.92 -5.00
N ILE A 31 1.89 -10.05 -4.44
CA ILE A 31 1.57 -8.64 -4.19
C ILE A 31 2.47 -7.78 -5.09
N PRO A 32 1.96 -7.36 -6.26
CA PRO A 32 2.68 -6.47 -7.16
C PRO A 32 2.55 -5.01 -6.73
N LEU A 33 3.67 -4.40 -6.33
CA LEU A 33 3.80 -2.98 -6.02
C LEU A 33 4.30 -2.22 -7.25
N LEU A 34 3.49 -1.28 -7.76
CA LEU A 34 3.86 -0.51 -8.95
C LEU A 34 4.87 0.59 -8.63
N LEU A 35 5.94 0.62 -9.43
CA LEU A 35 7.00 1.63 -9.34
C LEU A 35 6.87 2.70 -10.43
N TYR A 36 6.15 2.40 -11.52
CA TYR A 36 5.86 3.21 -12.72
C TYR A 36 7.08 3.69 -13.53
N ASN A 37 8.16 4.10 -12.87
CA ASN A 37 9.37 4.57 -13.51
C ASN A 37 10.45 3.46 -13.50
N PRO A 38 10.89 2.97 -14.68
CA PRO A 38 11.95 1.97 -14.79
C PRO A 38 13.26 2.35 -14.07
N ALA A 39 13.62 3.63 -14.03
CA ALA A 39 14.84 4.08 -13.35
C ALA A 39 14.78 3.88 -11.82
N LYS A 40 13.57 3.85 -11.24
CA LYS A 40 13.38 3.60 -9.80
C LYS A 40 13.46 2.12 -9.43
N ILE A 41 13.40 1.21 -10.41
CA ILE A 41 13.49 -0.24 -10.18
C ILE A 41 14.81 -0.64 -9.48
N PRO A 42 16.00 -0.38 -10.05
CA PRO A 42 17.25 -0.78 -9.42
C PRO A 42 17.48 -0.04 -8.10
N ALA A 43 17.06 1.23 -8.02
CA ALA A 43 17.15 2.02 -6.79
C ALA A 43 16.33 1.38 -5.66
N PHE A 44 15.09 0.96 -5.93
CA PHE A 44 14.25 0.26 -4.95
C PHE A 44 14.87 -1.05 -4.49
N SER A 45 15.37 -1.87 -5.43
CA SER A 45 16.04 -3.13 -5.09
C SER A 45 17.27 -2.91 -4.20
N HIS A 46 18.10 -1.91 -4.52
CA HIS A 46 19.31 -1.61 -3.76
C HIS A 46 19.01 -1.06 -2.36
N GLU A 47 18.02 -0.17 -2.22
CA GLU A 47 17.60 0.35 -0.91
C GLU A 47 17.01 -0.75 0.00
N MET A 48 16.26 -1.70 -0.56
CA MET A 48 15.75 -2.85 0.19
C MET A 48 16.89 -3.80 0.58
N LEU A 49 17.86 -4.02 -0.31
CA LEU A 49 19.03 -4.86 -0.04
C LEU A 49 19.90 -4.29 1.09
N LYS A 50 20.10 -2.97 1.15
CA LYS A 50 20.78 -2.30 2.29
C LYS A 50 20.12 -2.60 3.64
N ARG A 51 18.80 -2.79 3.62
CA ARG A 51 17.99 -3.15 4.80
C ARG A 51 17.93 -4.66 5.05
N LYS A 52 18.74 -5.44 4.31
CA LYS A 52 18.82 -6.90 4.33
C LYS A 52 17.48 -7.55 3.95
N ILE A 53 16.78 -6.98 2.97
CA ILE A 53 15.55 -7.53 2.39
C ILE A 53 15.76 -7.72 0.89
N ALA A 54 15.73 -8.97 0.45
CA ALA A 54 15.81 -9.29 -0.98
C ALA A 54 14.42 -9.13 -1.63
N VAL A 55 14.35 -8.35 -2.71
CA VAL A 55 13.10 -8.10 -3.43
C VAL A 55 13.26 -8.40 -4.91
N VAL A 56 12.28 -9.10 -5.48
CA VAL A 56 12.20 -9.34 -6.92
C VAL A 56 11.57 -8.13 -7.59
N VAL A 57 12.33 -7.47 -8.44
CA VAL A 57 11.85 -6.38 -9.28
C VAL A 57 11.68 -6.85 -10.72
N VAL A 58 10.64 -6.36 -11.38
CA VAL A 58 10.27 -6.77 -12.73
C VAL A 58 10.06 -5.53 -13.60
N GLY A 59 10.79 -5.49 -14.71
CA GLY A 59 10.69 -4.46 -15.75
C GLY A 59 10.59 -5.09 -17.14
N TYR A 60 10.76 -4.26 -18.17
CA TYR A 60 10.80 -4.72 -19.57
C TYR A 60 11.90 -5.77 -19.78
N PRO A 61 11.69 -6.83 -20.59
CA PRO A 61 10.52 -7.13 -21.44
C PRO A 61 9.37 -7.87 -20.73
N ALA A 62 9.54 -8.28 -19.48
CA ALA A 62 8.54 -9.09 -18.76
C ALA A 62 7.25 -8.30 -18.40
N THR A 63 7.33 -6.97 -18.34
CA THR A 63 6.18 -6.07 -18.16
C THR A 63 6.33 -4.83 -19.05
N PRO A 64 5.23 -4.21 -19.52
CA PRO A 64 5.30 -2.92 -20.19
C PRO A 64 6.05 -1.88 -19.35
N LEU A 65 6.81 -0.99 -20.00
CA LEU A 65 7.65 0.04 -19.37
C LEU A 65 6.92 0.81 -18.26
N ILE A 66 5.69 1.25 -18.55
CA ILE A 66 4.82 2.04 -17.65
C ILE A 66 4.31 1.26 -16.43
N SER A 67 4.43 -0.06 -16.42
CA SER A 67 3.86 -0.96 -15.40
C SER A 67 4.93 -1.74 -14.63
N SER A 68 6.16 -1.22 -14.66
CA SER A 68 7.30 -1.68 -13.88
C SER A 68 6.94 -1.81 -12.40
N ARG A 69 7.32 -2.93 -11.76
CA ARG A 69 6.82 -3.29 -10.43
C ARG A 69 7.79 -4.15 -9.62
N ALA A 70 7.72 -4.05 -8.30
CA ALA A 70 8.27 -5.04 -7.39
C ALA A 70 7.21 -6.12 -7.11
N ARG A 71 7.61 -7.39 -7.03
CA ARG A 71 6.71 -8.51 -6.70
C ARG A 71 7.11 -9.07 -5.34
N PHE A 72 6.22 -8.97 -4.37
CA PHE A 72 6.35 -9.69 -3.11
C PHE A 72 5.60 -11.02 -3.21
N CYS A 73 6.32 -12.11 -2.98
CA CYS A 73 5.74 -13.45 -2.94
C CYS A 73 5.63 -13.89 -1.49
N VAL A 74 4.43 -13.82 -0.94
CA VAL A 74 4.19 -14.13 0.48
C VAL A 74 4.06 -15.65 0.63
N SER A 75 4.67 -16.16 1.70
CA SER A 75 4.57 -17.55 2.14
C SER A 75 3.99 -17.63 3.56
N ALA A 76 3.39 -18.77 3.89
CA ALA A 76 2.89 -19.06 5.24
C ALA A 76 4.01 -19.08 6.30
N ALA A 77 5.26 -19.30 5.89
CA ALA A 77 6.42 -19.33 6.77
C ALA A 77 6.81 -17.95 7.32
N HIS A 78 6.38 -16.85 6.67
CA HIS A 78 6.69 -15.51 7.17
C HIS A 78 5.96 -15.25 8.49
N THR A 79 6.71 -14.71 9.46
CA THR A 79 6.17 -14.26 10.73
C THR A 79 5.54 -12.88 10.58
N LYS A 80 4.76 -12.45 11.58
CA LYS A 80 4.23 -11.08 11.58
C LYS A 80 5.36 -10.06 11.63
N ASP A 81 6.39 -10.32 12.45
CA ASP A 81 7.55 -9.45 12.59
C ASP A 81 8.29 -9.23 11.26
N ASP A 82 8.41 -10.27 10.44
CA ASP A 82 8.97 -10.16 9.08
C ASP A 82 8.15 -9.20 8.20
N LEU A 83 6.82 -9.25 8.31
CA LEU A 83 5.91 -8.39 7.55
C LEU A 83 5.95 -6.94 8.08
N ASP A 84 6.01 -6.74 9.39
CA ASP A 84 6.11 -5.43 10.02
C ASP A 84 7.44 -4.75 9.62
N ARG A 85 8.54 -5.51 9.66
CA ARG A 85 9.86 -5.08 9.18
C ARG A 85 9.84 -4.73 7.69
N LEU A 86 9.14 -5.52 6.88
CA LEU A 86 8.98 -5.24 5.45
C LEU A 86 8.18 -3.95 5.21
N LEU A 87 7.09 -3.74 5.93
CA LEU A 87 6.28 -2.52 5.86
C LEU A 87 7.11 -1.29 6.25
N ALA A 88 7.89 -1.37 7.33
CA ALA A 88 8.78 -0.31 7.76
C ALA A 88 9.85 0.03 6.70
N ALA A 89 10.46 -0.98 6.10
CA ALA A 89 11.44 -0.78 5.04
C ALA A 89 10.82 -0.16 3.78
N CYS A 90 9.61 -0.60 3.40
CA CYS A 90 8.85 -0.03 2.31
C CYS A 90 8.48 1.44 2.59
N ASP A 91 8.02 1.76 3.79
CA ASP A 91 7.68 3.13 4.20
C ASP A 91 8.85 4.11 3.99
N GLN A 92 10.02 3.77 4.54
CA GLN A 92 11.25 4.56 4.40
C GLN A 92 11.72 4.67 2.93
N THR A 93 11.76 3.53 2.23
CA THR A 93 12.19 3.50 0.82
C THR A 93 11.23 4.27 -0.07
N GLY A 94 9.93 4.23 0.25
CA GLY A 94 8.89 4.96 -0.45
C GLY A 94 9.01 6.47 -0.30
N ASP A 95 9.48 6.96 0.84
CA ASP A 95 9.77 8.38 1.04
C ASP A 95 11.04 8.81 0.32
N ILE A 96 12.11 8.01 0.37
CA ILE A 96 13.37 8.33 -0.32
C ILE A 96 13.14 8.40 -1.83
N LEU A 97 12.44 7.41 -2.39
CA LEU A 97 12.24 7.27 -3.83
C LEU A 97 10.95 7.93 -4.33
N GLN A 98 10.17 8.55 -3.45
CA GLN A 98 8.89 9.18 -3.77
C GLN A 98 7.97 8.23 -4.56
N LEU A 99 7.59 7.11 -3.94
CA LEU A 99 6.81 6.02 -4.53
C LEU A 99 5.39 5.89 -3.96
N LYS A 100 5.02 6.74 -2.99
CA LYS A 100 3.70 6.75 -2.35
C LYS A 100 2.72 7.62 -3.15
N PHE A 101 2.25 7.08 -4.27
CA PHE A 101 1.38 7.79 -5.24
C PHE A 101 -0.12 7.69 -4.90
N SER A 102 -0.52 6.72 -4.09
CA SER A 102 -1.92 6.51 -3.71
C SER A 102 -2.29 7.38 -2.51
N SER A 103 -3.57 7.74 -2.43
CA SER A 103 -4.15 8.33 -1.25
C SER A 103 -4.26 7.34 -0.07
N GLY A 104 -4.01 6.05 -0.26
CA GLY A 104 -4.17 5.06 0.82
C GLY A 104 -5.63 4.80 1.27
N ILE A 105 -6.57 5.64 0.87
CA ILE A 105 -8.03 5.50 1.07
C ILE A 105 -8.55 4.25 0.32
N ALA A 106 -7.96 3.92 -0.83
CA ALA A 106 -8.29 2.71 -1.60
C ALA A 106 -7.88 1.37 -0.93
N GLY A 107 -7.27 1.41 0.26
CA GLY A 107 -7.00 0.24 1.12
C GLY A 107 -7.45 0.43 2.57
N GLY A 108 -8.29 1.42 2.83
CA GLY A 108 -8.80 1.73 4.16
C GLY A 108 -9.73 2.91 4.03
N ARG A 109 -11.04 2.66 4.04
CA ARG A 109 -12.01 3.73 4.28
C ARG A 109 -11.64 4.43 5.58
N GLU A 110 -11.79 5.74 5.63
CA GLU A 110 -11.93 6.42 6.92
C GLU A 110 -13.19 5.85 7.61
N PRO A 111 -13.18 5.64 8.95
CA PRO A 111 -14.34 5.07 9.61
C PRO A 111 -15.52 6.03 9.42
N ILE A 112 -16.55 5.58 8.71
CA ILE A 112 -17.80 6.33 8.58
C ILE A 112 -18.48 6.24 9.95
N PRO A 113 -18.77 7.36 10.65
CA PRO A 113 -19.60 7.34 11.85
C PRO A 113 -20.99 6.84 11.46
N ASP A 114 -21.57 5.93 12.24
CA ASP A 114 -22.84 5.27 11.93
C ASP A 114 -23.93 6.25 11.46
N GLY A 115 -24.44 6.05 10.23
CA GLY A 115 -25.82 6.39 9.90
C GLY A 115 -26.13 7.45 8.84
N LEU A 116 -25.18 8.15 8.20
CA LEU A 116 -25.55 9.15 7.16
C LEU A 116 -24.63 9.13 5.93
N MET A 117 -25.26 9.43 4.78
CA MET A 117 -24.69 9.48 3.42
C MET A 117 -23.37 10.26 3.37
N ASN A 118 -22.48 9.96 2.41
CA ASN A 118 -21.19 10.64 2.20
C ASN A 118 -21.34 12.18 2.00
N VAL A 119 -21.52 12.93 3.09
CA VAL A 119 -21.70 14.38 3.09
C VAL A 119 -20.41 15.08 2.67
N GLU A 120 -19.27 14.49 3.06
CA GLU A 120 -17.92 15.00 2.79
C GLU A 120 -17.60 15.06 1.29
N GLU A 121 -18.05 14.10 0.48
CA GLU A 121 -17.87 14.14 -0.98
C GLU A 121 -18.71 15.22 -1.65
N MET A 122 -19.90 15.53 -1.11
CA MET A 122 -20.75 16.61 -1.61
C MET A 122 -20.17 17.98 -1.24
N GLU A 123 -19.70 18.14 0.00
CA GLU A 123 -19.03 19.35 0.47
C GLU A 123 -17.76 19.63 -0.33
N HIS A 124 -16.99 18.59 -0.68
CA HIS A 124 -15.81 18.72 -1.52
C HIS A 124 -16.13 19.23 -2.93
N ARG A 125 -17.23 18.74 -3.53
CA ARG A 125 -17.72 19.23 -4.83
C ARG A 125 -18.19 20.68 -4.76
N ASP A 126 -18.82 21.06 -3.65
CA ASP A 126 -19.36 22.41 -3.44
C ASP A 126 -18.25 23.44 -3.15
N ASP A 127 -17.20 23.05 -2.43
CA ASP A 127 -16.01 23.87 -2.18
C ASP A 127 -15.17 24.08 -3.46
N LEU A 128 -15.06 23.06 -4.31
CA LEU A 128 -14.47 23.20 -5.66
C LEU A 128 -15.29 24.17 -6.53
N ALA A 129 -16.62 24.08 -6.48
CA ALA A 129 -17.51 24.98 -7.22
C ALA A 129 -17.41 26.45 -6.74
N LYS A 130 -17.04 26.66 -5.48
CA LYS A 130 -16.83 27.98 -4.86
C LYS A 130 -15.40 28.52 -4.99
N GLY A 131 -14.52 27.81 -5.71
CA GLY A 131 -13.13 28.25 -5.96
C GLY A 131 -12.22 28.16 -4.74
N LYS A 132 -12.61 27.42 -3.70
CA LYS A 132 -11.73 27.14 -2.56
C LYS A 132 -10.78 26.01 -2.91
N THR A 133 -9.53 26.12 -2.49
CA THR A 133 -8.59 25.00 -2.50
C THR A 133 -8.94 24.09 -1.31
N PRO A 134 -9.39 22.85 -1.53
CA PRO A 134 -9.60 21.94 -0.41
C PRO A 134 -8.28 21.74 0.32
N THR A 135 -8.30 21.88 1.65
CA THR A 135 -7.19 21.46 2.51
C THR A 135 -7.04 19.96 2.40
N TYR A 136 -6.26 19.50 1.42
CA TYR A 136 -5.90 18.10 1.26
C TYR A 136 -5.02 17.71 2.43
N GLN A 137 -5.58 17.06 3.44
CA GLN A 137 -4.77 16.28 4.36
C GLN A 137 -4.28 15.08 3.56
N PRO A 138 -2.97 14.97 3.26
CA PRO A 138 -2.47 13.86 2.48
C PRO A 138 -2.75 12.59 3.27
N PRO A 139 -3.61 11.71 2.75
CA PRO A 139 -3.95 10.50 3.45
C PRO A 139 -2.72 9.58 3.40
N ARG A 140 -2.04 9.51 4.55
CA ARG A 140 -0.98 8.57 4.84
C ARG A 140 -1.16 8.13 6.28
N TRP A 141 -1.51 6.87 6.45
CA TRP A 141 -1.50 6.29 7.78
C TRP A 141 -0.05 6.24 8.25
N LYS A 142 0.19 6.61 9.51
CA LYS A 142 1.50 6.38 10.12
C LYS A 142 1.75 4.88 10.19
N LEU A 143 3.00 4.47 10.00
CA LEU A 143 3.39 3.07 10.12
C LEU A 143 2.90 2.44 11.44
N GLU A 144 2.99 3.19 12.55
CA GLU A 144 2.52 2.78 13.88
C GLU A 144 1.03 2.44 13.89
N ASP A 145 0.20 3.27 13.24
CA ASP A 145 -1.26 3.07 13.16
C ASP A 145 -1.61 1.84 12.31
N ILE A 146 -0.84 1.61 11.24
CA ILE A 146 -0.99 0.43 10.38
C ILE A 146 -0.64 -0.85 11.15
N ILE A 147 0.47 -0.86 11.88
CA ILE A 147 0.90 -2.03 12.67
C ILE A 147 -0.12 -2.34 13.77
N LYS A 148 -0.65 -1.29 14.42
CA LYS A 148 -1.65 -1.41 15.49
C LYS A 148 -2.98 -1.96 14.99
N ARG A 149 -3.51 -1.45 13.86
CA ARG A 149 -4.83 -1.84 13.34
C ARG A 149 -4.80 -3.07 12.43
N GLY A 150 -3.71 -3.29 11.69
CA GLY A 150 -3.67 -4.22 10.56
C GLY A 150 -4.10 -5.66 10.87
N VAL A 151 -3.93 -6.16 12.10
CA VAL A 151 -4.38 -7.51 12.50
C VAL A 151 -5.91 -7.60 12.56
N GLN A 152 -6.59 -6.53 12.97
CA GLN A 152 -8.05 -6.48 13.03
C GLN A 152 -8.64 -6.39 11.63
N ASP A 153 -8.04 -5.56 10.79
CA ASP A 153 -8.57 -5.29 9.44
C ASP A 153 -8.54 -6.52 8.52
N VAL A 154 -7.56 -7.40 8.67
CA VAL A 154 -7.45 -8.64 7.88
C VAL A 154 -8.60 -9.62 8.13
N LYS A 155 -9.26 -9.51 9.29
CA LYS A 155 -10.39 -10.37 9.67
C LYS A 155 -11.70 -9.94 9.02
N ALA A 156 -11.79 -8.70 8.53
CA ALA A 156 -12.98 -8.23 7.84
C ALA A 156 -13.00 -8.77 6.39
N PRO A 157 -14.18 -9.12 5.84
CA PRO A 157 -14.31 -9.36 4.42
C PRO A 157 -14.03 -8.04 3.66
N LEU A 158 -13.13 -8.11 2.68
CA LEU A 158 -12.90 -7.01 1.74
C LEU A 158 -14.05 -7.10 0.72
N PHE A 159 -15.03 -6.19 0.86
CA PHE A 159 -16.19 -6.08 -0.03
C PHE A 159 -15.78 -5.53 -1.39
#